data_AF-A0A8C7ZKI2-F1
#
_entry.id   AF-A0A8C7ZKI2-F1
#
_cell.length_a   1.000
_cell.length_b   1.000
_cell.length_c   1.000
_cell.angle_alpha   90.00
_cell.angle_beta   90.00
_cell.angle_gamma   90.00
#
_symmetry.space_group_name_H-M   'P 1'
#
loop_
_entity.id
_entity.type
_entity.pdbx_description
1 polymer ?
#
loop_
_entity_poly.entity_id
_entity_poly.type
_entity_poly.pdbx_seq_one_letter_code
_entity_poly.pdbx_strand_id
1 'polypeptide(L)'
;MLIVSLSPTQVPWLNSYLIVLCWYYYFLFLKLYSISILFKGQKKVFLLSFSDFEPLVESLKAVWHGHKLDFLKAAHLGRGAPNTEVVHLEDQRCSRILDYAKDKRPLILNFGSCT
;
A
#
# COMPACT_ATOMS: atom_id res chain seq x y z
N MET A 1 -31.96 57.07 3.61
CA MET A 1 -31.03 56.08 3.03
C MET A 1 -29.89 55.89 4.02
N LEU A 2 -30.02 54.91 4.93
CA LEU A 2 -29.03 54.62 5.95
C LEU A 2 -27.93 53.75 5.33
N ILE A 3 -26.75 54.35 5.10
CA ILE A 3 -25.55 53.61 4.73
C ILE A 3 -24.98 53.04 6.03
N VAL A 4 -25.20 51.75 6.28
CA VAL A 4 -24.50 51.03 7.34
C VAL A 4 -23.06 50.83 6.87
N SER A 5 -22.16 51.69 7.32
CA SER A 5 -20.72 51.53 7.15
C SER A 5 -20.26 50.34 7.98
N LEU A 6 -20.15 49.17 7.35
CA LEU A 6 -19.49 48.02 7.95
C LEU A 6 -17.98 48.22 7.83
N SER A 7 -17.39 48.73 8.91
CA SER A 7 -15.94 48.77 9.13
C SER A 7 -15.34 47.36 8.96
N PRO A 8 -14.19 47.17 8.27
CA PRO A 8 -13.61 45.86 7.97
C PRO A 8 -13.05 45.11 9.20
N THR A 9 -13.34 45.57 10.41
CA THR A 9 -12.77 45.07 11.68
C THR A 9 -13.68 44.11 12.44
N GLN A 10 -14.86 43.76 11.91
CA GLN A 10 -15.89 43.01 12.65
C GLN A 10 -15.99 41.51 12.36
N VAL A 11 -15.16 40.89 11.50
CA VAL A 11 -15.24 39.42 11.30
C VAL A 11 -13.87 38.75 11.10
N PRO A 12 -13.05 38.60 12.16
CA PRO A 12 -11.76 37.91 12.07
C PRO A 12 -11.90 36.43 11.67
N TRP A 13 -13.08 35.82 11.93
CA TRP A 13 -13.35 34.41 11.64
C TRP A 13 -13.59 34.12 10.15
N LEU A 14 -14.15 35.07 9.39
CA LEU A 14 -14.35 34.88 7.94
C LEU A 14 -13.00 34.78 7.20
N ASN A 15 -11.99 35.50 7.71
CA ASN A 15 -10.63 35.44 7.19
C ASN A 15 -9.99 34.07 7.42
N SER A 16 -10.19 33.45 8.59
CA SER A 16 -9.69 32.10 8.85
C SER A 16 -10.33 31.04 7.95
N TYR A 17 -11.64 31.11 7.69
CA TYR A 17 -12.29 30.19 6.76
C TYR A 17 -11.80 30.37 5.32
N LEU A 18 -11.64 31.62 4.87
CA LEU A 18 -11.08 31.92 3.56
C LEU A 18 -9.63 31.44 3.44
N ILE A 19 -8.82 31.56 4.49
CA ILE A 19 -7.44 31.06 4.51
C ILE A 19 -7.42 29.53 4.43
N VAL A 20 -8.27 28.83 5.18
CA VAL A 20 -8.36 27.36 5.14
C VAL A 20 -8.86 26.87 3.78
N LEU A 21 -9.88 27.51 3.21
CA LEU A 21 -10.36 27.21 1.87
C LEU A 21 -9.28 27.47 0.82
N CYS A 22 -8.58 28.59 0.92
CA CYS A 22 -7.50 28.94 0.00
C CYS A 22 -6.33 27.95 0.11
N TRP A 23 -5.99 27.50 1.32
CA TRP A 23 -5.01 26.42 1.54
C TRP A 23 -5.48 25.09 0.96
N TYR A 24 -6.74 24.73 1.15
CA TYR A 24 -7.33 23.52 0.60
C TYR A 24 -7.31 23.52 -0.93
N TYR A 25 -7.73 24.62 -1.57
CA TYR A 25 -7.70 24.77 -3.03
C TYR A 25 -6.27 24.82 -3.57
N TYR A 26 -5.33 25.47 -2.87
CA TYR A 26 -3.92 25.46 -3.24
C TYR A 26 -3.32 24.05 -3.15
N PHE A 27 -3.62 23.31 -2.09
CA PHE A 27 -3.17 21.93 -1.91
C PHE A 27 -3.80 20.99 -2.95
N LEU A 28 -5.10 21.14 -3.24
CA LEU A 28 -5.79 20.40 -4.29
C LEU A 28 -5.19 20.73 -5.67
N PHE A 29 -4.89 22.00 -5.93
CA PHE A 29 -4.23 22.44 -7.16
C PHE A 29 -2.83 21.85 -7.29
N LEU A 30 -2.02 21.85 -6.23
CA LEU A 30 -0.71 21.19 -6.22
C LEU A 30 -0.84 19.69 -6.48
N LYS A 31 -1.83 19.02 -5.89
CA LYS A 31 -2.06 17.58 -6.09
C LYS A 31 -2.50 17.28 -7.53
N LEU A 32 -3.39 18.07 -8.10
CA LEU A 32 -3.81 17.97 -9.50
C LEU A 32 -2.68 18.34 -10.47
N TYR A 33 -1.83 19.30 -10.11
CA TYR A 33 -0.67 19.70 -10.90
C TYR A 33 0.43 18.63 -10.86
N SER A 34 0.69 18.00 -9.71
CA SER A 34 1.58 16.84 -9.60
C SER A 34 1.06 15.65 -10.40
N ILE A 35 -0.25 15.38 -10.40
CA ILE A 35 -0.88 14.40 -11.28
C ILE A 35 -0.68 14.79 -12.75
N SER A 36 -0.87 16.06 -13.10
CA SER A 36 -0.66 16.57 -14.46
C SER A 36 0.80 16.49 -14.92
N ILE A 37 1.77 16.69 -14.02
CA ILE A 37 3.20 16.47 -14.26
C ILE A 37 3.49 14.98 -14.43
N LEU A 38 2.87 14.11 -13.63
CA LEU A 38 2.94 12.66 -13.82
C LEU A 38 2.46 12.31 -15.23
N PHE A 39 1.29 12.80 -15.66
CA PHE A 39 0.78 12.59 -17.03
C PHE A 39 1.62 13.24 -18.14
N LYS A 40 2.25 14.40 -17.91
CA LYS A 40 3.20 15.00 -18.87
C LYS A 40 4.50 14.19 -18.98
N GLY A 41 4.95 13.56 -17.89
CA GLY A 41 6.07 12.60 -17.88
C GLY A 41 5.73 11.26 -18.54
N GLN A 42 4.45 10.89 -18.59
CA GLN A 42 3.95 9.71 -19.29
C GLN A 42 3.90 9.88 -20.82
N LYS A 43 4.19 11.08 -21.38
CA LYS A 43 4.45 11.20 -22.83
C LYS A 43 5.64 10.35 -23.30
N LYS A 44 6.53 9.95 -22.39
CA LYS A 44 7.62 9.01 -22.67
C LYS A 44 7.19 7.54 -22.56
N VAL A 45 6.12 7.25 -21.82
CA VAL A 45 5.54 5.90 -21.64
C VAL A 45 4.53 5.58 -22.75
N PHE A 46 3.88 6.58 -23.33
CA PHE A 46 3.03 6.41 -24.52
C PHE A 46 3.82 6.01 -25.79
N LEU A 47 5.15 6.03 -25.73
CA LEU A 47 6.08 5.52 -26.76
C LEU A 47 6.59 4.11 -26.46
N LEU A 48 6.15 3.47 -25.38
CA LEU A 48 6.25 2.02 -25.26
C LEU A 48 5.14 1.45 -26.15
N SER A 49 5.55 0.70 -27.16
CA SER A 49 4.70 0.17 -28.22
C SER A 49 3.55 -0.64 -27.60
N PHE A 50 2.45 -0.85 -28.32
CA PHE A 50 1.38 -1.79 -27.94
C PHE A 50 1.95 -3.18 -27.55
N SER A 51 3.13 -3.51 -28.06
CA SER A 51 3.97 -4.68 -27.77
C SER A 51 4.51 -4.75 -26.32
N ASP A 52 4.69 -3.61 -25.65
CA ASP A 52 5.30 -3.50 -24.31
C ASP A 52 4.24 -3.47 -23.19
N PHE A 53 2.96 -3.36 -23.55
CA PHE A 53 1.85 -3.29 -22.60
C PHE A 53 1.61 -4.62 -21.88
N GLU A 54 1.57 -5.73 -22.62
CA GLU A 54 1.40 -7.08 -22.06
C GLU A 54 2.47 -7.44 -21.01
N PRO A 55 3.78 -7.32 -21.28
CA PRO A 55 4.80 -7.65 -20.28
C PRO A 55 4.79 -6.71 -19.06
N LEU A 56 4.37 -5.44 -19.24
CA LEU A 56 4.18 -4.52 -18.12
C LEU A 56 3.00 -4.93 -17.23
N VAL A 57 1.88 -5.35 -17.83
CA VAL A 57 0.70 -5.85 -17.12
C VAL A 57 1.03 -7.11 -16.34
N GLU A 58 1.78 -8.06 -16.93
CA GLU A 58 2.21 -9.27 -16.22
C GLU A 58 3.19 -8.95 -15.09
N SER A 59 4.11 -8.01 -15.28
CA SER A 59 4.99 -7.53 -14.21
C SER A 59 4.19 -6.89 -13.07
N LEU A 60 3.18 -6.09 -13.40
CA LEU A 60 2.32 -5.44 -12.41
C LEU A 60 1.45 -6.45 -11.66
N LYS A 61 0.90 -7.46 -12.36
CA LYS A 61 0.18 -8.58 -11.75
C LYS A 61 1.08 -9.34 -10.79
N ALA A 62 2.32 -9.64 -11.17
CA ALA A 62 3.28 -10.32 -10.31
C ALA A 62 3.59 -9.51 -9.04
N VAL A 63 3.84 -8.21 -9.18
CA VAL A 63 4.08 -7.29 -8.04
C VAL A 63 2.85 -7.22 -7.13
N TRP A 64 1.65 -7.09 -7.71
CA TRP A 64 0.40 -7.04 -6.95
C TRP A 64 0.08 -8.36 -6.26
N HIS A 65 0.32 -9.49 -6.93
CA HIS A 65 0.22 -10.82 -6.34
C HIS A 65 1.17 -10.98 -5.16
N GLY A 66 2.42 -10.53 -5.28
CA GLY A 66 3.39 -10.50 -4.18
C GLY A 66 2.90 -9.68 -3.00
N HIS A 67 2.49 -8.42 -3.23
CA HIS A 67 1.98 -7.54 -2.17
C HIS A 67 0.70 -8.07 -1.50
N LYS A 68 -0.22 -8.67 -2.27
CA LYS A 68 -1.43 -9.28 -1.72
C LYS A 68 -1.08 -10.50 -0.86
N LEU A 69 -0.16 -11.35 -1.31
CA LEU A 69 0.32 -12.48 -0.52
C LEU A 69 1.05 -12.03 0.75
N ASP A 70 1.81 -10.93 0.68
CA ASP A 70 2.47 -10.31 1.83
C ASP A 70 1.47 -9.78 2.85
N PHE A 71 0.39 -9.14 2.41
CA PHE A 71 -0.68 -8.69 3.29
C PHE A 71 -1.44 -9.86 3.95
N LEU A 72 -1.47 -11.00 3.28
CA LEU A 72 -2.06 -12.24 3.76
C LEU A 72 -1.08 -13.12 4.55
N LYS A 73 0.19 -12.69 4.74
CA LYS A 73 1.14 -13.42 5.58
C LYS A 73 0.58 -13.49 7.00
N ALA A 74 0.17 -14.68 7.41
CA ALA A 74 -0.40 -14.90 8.74
C ALA A 74 0.64 -14.78 9.87
N ALA A 75 1.93 -14.97 9.57
CA ALA A 75 3.01 -14.97 10.56
C ALA A 75 3.54 -13.57 10.85
N HIS A 76 3.53 -13.17 12.13
CA HIS A 76 4.08 -11.90 12.61
C HIS A 76 4.84 -12.12 13.93
N LEU A 77 5.91 -11.37 14.17
CA LEU A 77 6.67 -11.44 15.43
C LEU A 77 5.77 -11.12 16.64
N GLY A 78 5.94 -11.87 17.73
CA GLY A 78 5.15 -11.72 18.96
C GLY A 78 3.71 -12.21 18.87
N ARG A 79 3.26 -12.69 17.70
CA ARG A 79 1.97 -13.38 17.53
C ARG A 79 2.17 -14.90 17.56
N GLY A 80 1.08 -15.64 17.68
CA GLY A 80 1.14 -17.10 17.62
C GLY A 80 1.72 -17.58 16.29
N ALA A 81 2.64 -18.54 16.35
CA ALA A 81 3.20 -19.16 15.15
C ALA A 81 2.10 -19.92 14.39
N PRO A 82 1.96 -19.73 13.05
CA PRO A 82 0.98 -20.48 12.27
C PRO A 82 1.24 -21.99 12.35
N ASN A 83 0.17 -22.76 12.59
CA ASN A 83 0.24 -24.21 12.64
C ASN A 83 -0.15 -24.84 11.30
N THR A 84 0.59 -24.51 10.24
CA THR A 84 0.31 -24.98 8.89
C THR A 84 0.68 -26.44 8.69
N GLU A 85 0.05 -27.09 7.72
CA GLU A 85 0.29 -28.49 7.38
C GLU A 85 1.63 -28.68 6.65
N VAL A 86 2.29 -29.80 6.92
CA VAL A 86 3.54 -30.26 6.31
C VAL A 86 3.42 -31.75 5.99
N VAL A 87 4.17 -32.23 5.01
CA VAL A 87 4.15 -33.64 4.60
C VAL A 87 5.48 -34.30 4.97
N HIS A 88 5.41 -35.44 5.66
CA HIS A 88 6.58 -36.23 6.00
C HIS A 88 7.16 -36.91 4.74
N LEU A 89 8.49 -36.86 4.57
CA LEU A 89 9.12 -37.37 3.36
C LEU A 89 9.06 -38.90 3.24
N GLU A 90 9.15 -39.62 4.36
CA GLU A 90 9.20 -41.09 4.36
C GLU A 90 7.83 -41.72 4.10
N ASP A 91 6.77 -41.19 4.72
CA ASP A 91 5.45 -41.84 4.77
C ASP A 91 4.37 -41.07 3.99
N GLN A 92 4.71 -39.91 3.41
CA GLN A 92 3.77 -38.92 2.85
C GLN A 92 2.63 -38.53 3.80
N ARG A 93 2.83 -38.71 5.12
CA ARG A 93 1.83 -38.37 6.12
C ARG A 93 1.77 -36.87 6.32
N CYS A 94 0.56 -36.33 6.35
CA CYS A 94 0.33 -34.96 6.76
C CYS A 94 0.55 -34.83 8.27
N SER A 95 1.29 -33.80 8.67
CA SER A 95 1.50 -33.37 10.05
C SER A 95 1.43 -31.85 10.08
N ARG A 96 1.58 -31.21 11.24
CA ARG A 96 1.64 -29.76 11.33
C ARG A 96 2.95 -29.28 11.93
N ILE A 97 3.30 -28.02 11.65
CA ILE A 97 4.58 -27.43 12.10
C ILE A 97 4.75 -27.54 13.62
N LEU A 98 3.70 -27.27 14.40
CA LEU A 98 3.82 -27.26 15.86
C LEU A 98 3.92 -28.66 16.48
N ASP A 99 3.61 -29.73 15.73
CA ASP A 99 3.78 -31.11 16.20
C ASP A 99 5.27 -31.47 16.38
N TYR A 100 6.18 -30.72 15.75
CA TYR A 100 7.63 -30.84 15.90
C TYR A 100 8.19 -30.05 17.09
N ALA A 101 7.38 -29.22 17.75
CA ALA A 101 7.80 -28.48 18.94
C ALA A 101 7.91 -29.43 20.14
N LYS A 102 8.96 -29.25 20.96
CA LYS A 102 9.20 -30.05 22.17
C LYS A 102 9.18 -29.15 23.39
N ASP A 103 8.10 -29.23 24.17
CA ASP A 103 7.87 -28.43 25.38
C ASP A 103 8.16 -26.94 25.15
N LYS A 104 9.13 -26.37 25.90
CA LYS A 104 9.55 -24.97 25.82
C LYS A 104 10.79 -24.77 24.94
N ARG A 105 11.27 -25.80 24.25
CA ARG A 105 12.47 -25.69 23.41
C ARG A 105 12.12 -24.91 22.12
N PRO A 106 12.90 -23.90 21.74
CA PRO A 106 12.69 -23.21 20.47
C PRO A 106 12.77 -24.18 19.29
N LEU A 107 11.80 -24.10 18.39
CA LEU A 107 11.77 -24.78 17.11
C LEU A 107 12.25 -23.81 16.03
N ILE A 108 13.33 -24.14 15.34
CA ILE A 108 13.90 -23.34 14.25
C ILE A 108 13.46 -23.99 12.93
N LEU A 109 12.85 -23.21 12.04
CA LEU A 109 12.41 -23.66 10.73
C LEU A 109 13.33 -23.08 9.65
N ASN A 110 13.78 -23.94 8.73
CA ASN A 110 14.56 -23.54 7.57
C ASN A 110 13.82 -24.02 6.31
N PHE A 111 13.27 -23.08 5.55
CA PHE A 111 12.56 -23.36 4.30
C PHE A 111 13.52 -23.18 3.13
N GLY A 112 13.54 -24.14 2.21
CA GLY A 112 14.37 -24.09 1.01
C GLY A 112 13.90 -25.10 -0.04
N SER A 113 14.43 -24.96 -1.25
CA SER A 113 14.22 -25.86 -2.38
C SER A 113 15.54 -26.12 -3.08
N CYS A 114 15.73 -27.31 -3.63
CA CYS A 114 16.81 -27.56 -4.57
C CYS A 114 16.38 -27.00 -5.94
N THR A 115 17.09 -25.99 -6.42
CA THR A 115 17.04 -25.53 -7.83
C THR A 115 18.28 -25.97 -8.56
#